data_AF-A0A1C8C3B7-F1
#
_entry.id   AF-A0A1C8C3B7-F1
#
_cell.length_a   1.000
_cell.length_b   1.000
_cell.length_c   1.000
_cell.angle_alpha   90.00
_cell.angle_beta   90.00
_cell.angle_gamma   90.00
#
_symmetry.space_group_name_H-M   'P 1'
#
loop_
_entity.id
_entity.type
_entity.pdbx_description
1 polymer ?
#
loop_
_entity_poly.entity_id
_entity_poly.type
_entity_poly.pdbx_seq_one_letter_code
_entity_poly.pdbx_strand_id
1 'polypeptide(L)'
;RSETFINLREVSTRLRLPPGEYLIVPSTFEPSKEADFVLRVFTEKQSETQELDDEISADFGEEEEITEDDIDDSFKSMFAQLAGDDMEISVRELQTILNKVVTRHKDLKTDGFSMESCRTMVNLMDKDGSARLGIVEFQILWNKIRNLLVIFRQFDLDKSGAMSSYRC
;
A
#
# COMPACT_ATOMS: atom_id res chain seq x y z
N ARG A 1 7.08 -26.56 23.38
CA ARG A 1 8.53 -26.27 23.20
C ARG A 1 8.99 -27.16 22.06
N SER A 2 9.15 -26.61 20.85
CA SER A 2 9.78 -27.32 19.74
C SER A 2 11.22 -27.66 20.13
N GLU A 3 11.62 -28.90 19.86
CA GLU A 3 13.00 -29.37 20.02
C GLU A 3 13.95 -28.51 19.17
N THR A 4 15.20 -28.41 19.62
CA THR A 4 16.33 -27.64 19.06
C THR A 4 16.19 -27.24 17.58
N PHE A 5 16.38 -25.95 17.30
CA PHE A 5 16.70 -25.49 15.94
C PHE A 5 18.01 -26.15 15.52
N ILE A 6 17.94 -27.09 14.58
CA ILE A 6 19.10 -27.78 14.06
C ILE A 6 19.28 -27.37 12.61
N ASN A 7 20.50 -27.05 12.21
CA ASN A 7 20.85 -26.74 10.82
C ASN A 7 20.89 -28.03 9.98
N LEU A 8 19.72 -28.58 9.71
CA LEU A 8 19.50 -29.74 8.84
C LEU A 8 18.48 -29.39 7.76
N ARG A 9 18.56 -30.10 6.64
CA ARG A 9 17.63 -29.95 5.51
C ARG A 9 16.17 -30.24 5.89
N GLU A 10 15.95 -31.11 6.88
CA GLU A 10 14.64 -31.47 7.37
C GLU A 10 14.68 -31.55 8.90
N VAL A 11 13.68 -30.98 9.54
CA VAL A 11 13.40 -31.15 10.97
C VAL A 11 12.04 -31.79 11.09
N SER A 12 11.99 -32.99 11.66
CA SER A 12 10.74 -33.73 11.89
C SER A 12 10.54 -34.00 13.37
N THR A 13 9.29 -34.01 13.80
CA THR A 13 8.90 -34.23 15.19
C THR A 13 7.59 -35.01 15.22
N ARG A 14 7.50 -36.00 16.11
CA ARG A 14 6.26 -36.73 16.36
C ARG A 14 5.58 -36.15 17.59
N LEU A 15 4.33 -35.73 17.43
CA LEU A 15 3.53 -35.12 18.49
C LEU A 15 2.32 -36.00 18.80
N ARG A 16 1.95 -36.06 20.08
CA ARG A 16 0.65 -36.60 20.52
C ARG A 16 -0.08 -35.48 21.25
N LEU A 17 -1.13 -34.98 20.63
CA LEU A 17 -1.92 -33.85 21.10
C LEU A 17 -3.37 -34.30 21.35
N PRO A 18 -4.10 -33.66 22.28
CA PRO A 18 -5.54 -33.89 22.41
C PRO A 18 -6.30 -33.42 21.14
N PRO A 19 -7.55 -33.85 20.91
CA PRO A 19 -8.34 -33.34 19.79
C PRO A 19 -8.54 -31.81 19.91
N GLY A 20 -8.31 -31.08 18.81
CA GLY A 20 -8.42 -29.63 18.76
C GLY A 20 -7.77 -29.05 17.50
N GLU A 21 -7.81 -27.73 17.38
CA GLU A 21 -7.17 -26.96 16.31
C GLU A 21 -5.78 -26.51 16.75
N TYR A 22 -4.81 -26.60 15.84
CA TYR A 22 -3.42 -26.29 16.12
C TYR A 22 -2.83 -25.41 15.02
N LEU A 23 -2.09 -24.39 15.42
CA LEU A 23 -1.31 -23.54 14.53
C LEU A 23 0.13 -24.07 14.44
N ILE A 24 0.64 -24.24 13.22
CA ILE A 24 2.05 -24.55 12.97
C ILE A 24 2.70 -23.32 12.35
N VAL A 25 3.70 -22.75 13.03
CA VAL A 25 4.45 -21.58 12.56
C VAL A 25 5.87 -22.01 12.17
N PRO A 26 6.14 -22.28 10.87
CA PRO A 26 7.50 -22.54 10.40
C PRO A 26 8.34 -21.26 10.50
N SER A 27 9.55 -21.35 11.05
CA SER A 27 10.45 -20.20 11.19
C SER A 27 11.92 -20.65 11.20
N THR A 28 12.81 -19.73 10.81
CA THR A 28 14.26 -19.84 10.99
C THR A 28 14.63 -19.41 12.41
N PHE A 29 15.86 -19.74 12.85
CA PHE A 29 16.32 -19.36 14.19
C PHE A 29 16.55 -17.85 14.35
N GLU A 30 17.16 -17.23 13.33
CA GLU A 30 17.40 -15.79 13.27
C GLU A 30 16.35 -15.12 12.39
N PRO A 31 15.84 -13.93 12.75
CA PRO A 31 14.97 -13.16 11.89
C PRO A 31 15.68 -12.76 10.59
N SER A 32 14.90 -12.42 9.56
CA SER A 32 15.39 -11.88 8.28
C SER A 32 16.25 -12.87 7.48
N LYS A 33 16.02 -14.17 7.64
CA LYS A 33 16.63 -15.21 6.79
C LYS A 33 15.60 -15.69 5.76
N GLU A 34 15.88 -15.41 4.50
CA GLU A 34 15.11 -15.93 3.37
C GLU A 34 15.40 -17.42 3.18
N ALA A 35 14.35 -18.22 3.05
CA ALA A 35 14.45 -19.65 2.77
C ALA A 35 13.13 -20.18 2.20
N ASP A 36 13.24 -21.06 1.19
CA ASP A 36 12.13 -21.88 0.74
C ASP A 36 11.98 -23.11 1.64
N PHE A 37 10.74 -23.49 1.97
CA PHE A 37 10.47 -24.66 2.80
C PHE A 37 9.25 -25.45 2.31
N VAL A 38 9.14 -26.69 2.79
CA VAL A 38 7.97 -27.56 2.57
C VAL A 38 7.54 -28.13 3.91
N LEU A 39 6.30 -27.87 4.31
CA LEU A 39 5.69 -28.47 5.50
C LEU A 39 4.87 -29.70 5.10
N ARG A 40 5.12 -30.84 5.75
CA ARG A 40 4.33 -32.07 5.56
C ARG A 40 3.75 -32.51 6.89
N VAL A 41 2.44 -32.68 6.95
CA VAL A 41 1.72 -33.14 8.15
C VAL A 41 1.19 -34.55 7.90
N PHE A 42 1.56 -35.48 8.78
CA PHE A 42 1.08 -36.86 8.74
C PHE A 42 0.26 -37.13 10.00
N THR A 43 -1.00 -37.54 9.82
CA THR A 43 -1.92 -37.85 10.92
C THR A 43 -2.36 -39.31 10.87
N GLU A 44 -2.50 -39.95 12.04
CA GLU A 44 -2.99 -41.33 12.13
C GLU A 44 -4.48 -41.45 11.79
N LYS A 45 -5.25 -40.38 12.06
CA LYS A 45 -6.67 -40.25 11.72
C LYS A 45 -6.84 -39.10 10.73
N GLN A 46 -7.94 -39.10 9.99
CA GLN A 46 -8.30 -37.99 9.11
C GLN A 46 -8.30 -36.68 9.91
N SER A 47 -7.59 -35.69 9.38
CA SER A 47 -7.49 -34.33 9.92
C SER A 47 -7.49 -33.38 8.74
N GLU A 48 -8.11 -32.22 8.91
CA GLU A 48 -8.04 -31.14 7.93
C GLU A 48 -6.79 -30.30 8.20
N THR A 49 -6.20 -29.78 7.12
CA THR A 49 -5.07 -28.85 7.15
C THR A 49 -5.35 -27.74 6.16
N GLN A 50 -5.21 -26.49 6.60
CA GLN A 50 -5.42 -25.31 5.77
C GLN A 50 -4.26 -24.34 6.01
N GLU A 51 -3.90 -23.59 4.98
CA GLU A 51 -3.02 -22.44 5.12
C GLU A 51 -3.83 -21.32 5.77
N LEU A 52 -3.32 -20.78 6.87
CA LEU A 52 -3.92 -19.64 7.55
C LEU A 52 -3.20 -18.38 7.08
N ASP A 53 -3.80 -17.73 6.08
CA ASP A 53 -3.33 -16.47 5.50
C ASP A 53 -4.53 -15.54 5.28
N ASP A 54 -4.26 -14.26 5.06
CA ASP A 54 -5.29 -13.26 4.79
C ASP A 54 -5.84 -13.43 3.36
N GLU A 55 -7.15 -13.31 3.19
CA GLU A 55 -7.75 -13.31 1.85
C GLU A 55 -7.38 -12.01 1.11
N ILE A 56 -6.91 -12.15 -0.13
CA ILE A 56 -6.63 -11.00 -1.00
C ILE A 56 -7.96 -10.28 -1.27
N SER A 57 -8.14 -9.13 -0.64
CA SER A 57 -9.30 -8.27 -0.79
C SER A 57 -8.84 -6.81 -0.90
N ALA A 58 -9.62 -6.01 -1.62
CA ALA A 58 -9.33 -4.61 -1.84
C ALA A 58 -10.63 -3.80 -1.71
N ASP A 59 -10.93 -3.36 -0.50
CA ASP A 59 -12.05 -2.47 -0.21
C ASP A 59 -11.52 -1.03 -0.07
N PHE A 60 -11.83 -0.19 -1.05
CA PHE A 60 -11.43 1.21 -1.08
C PHE A 60 -12.59 2.16 -0.72
N GLY A 61 -13.72 1.62 -0.23
CA GLY A 61 -14.96 2.36 -0.06
C GLY A 61 -15.69 2.60 -1.38
N GLU A 62 -16.82 3.32 -1.31
CA GLU A 62 -17.57 3.73 -2.50
C GLU A 62 -16.75 4.72 -3.34
N GLU A 63 -16.83 4.63 -4.67
CA GLU A 63 -16.22 5.63 -5.54
C GLU A 63 -16.84 7.00 -5.26
N GLU A 64 -16.02 8.00 -4.96
CA GLU A 64 -16.47 9.38 -4.80
C GLU A 64 -17.04 9.88 -6.14
N GLU A 65 -18.37 9.92 -6.27
CA GLU A 65 -19.06 10.65 -7.33
C GLU A 65 -19.01 12.15 -7.00
N ILE A 66 -17.95 12.82 -7.44
CA ILE A 66 -17.78 14.26 -7.29
C ILE A 66 -18.23 14.93 -8.57
N THR A 67 -19.07 15.96 -8.45
CA THR A 67 -19.39 16.86 -9.56
C THR A 67 -18.63 18.19 -9.40
N GLU A 68 -18.55 18.99 -10.46
CA GLU A 68 -17.91 20.30 -10.38
C GLU A 68 -18.57 21.23 -9.34
N ASP A 69 -19.85 21.03 -9.03
CA ASP A 69 -20.59 21.81 -8.04
C ASP A 69 -20.15 21.49 -6.60
N ASP A 70 -19.64 20.29 -6.35
CA ASP A 70 -19.13 19.86 -5.05
C ASP A 70 -17.72 20.41 -4.76
N ILE A 71 -17.07 21.00 -5.75
CA ILE A 71 -15.71 21.51 -5.66
C ILE A 71 -15.72 22.96 -5.18
N ASP A 72 -15.12 23.19 -4.01
CA ASP A 72 -14.95 24.52 -3.43
C ASP A 72 -14.22 25.49 -4.38
N ASP A 73 -14.67 26.76 -4.38
CA ASP A 73 -14.08 27.83 -5.19
C ASP A 73 -12.57 28.03 -4.92
N SER A 74 -12.11 27.75 -3.70
CA SER A 74 -10.69 27.79 -3.37
C SER A 74 -9.88 26.74 -4.14
N PHE A 75 -10.44 25.55 -4.35
CA PHE A 75 -9.80 24.49 -5.11
C PHE A 75 -9.87 24.79 -6.60
N LYS A 76 -10.99 25.32 -7.11
CA LYS A 76 -11.11 25.83 -8.49
C LYS A 76 -10.06 26.89 -8.79
N SER A 77 -9.85 27.84 -7.87
CA SER A 77 -8.82 28.87 -8.01
C SER A 77 -7.40 28.29 -8.01
N MET A 78 -7.13 27.33 -7.12
CA MET A 78 -5.84 26.62 -7.10
C MET A 78 -5.61 25.81 -8.38
N PHE A 79 -6.62 25.09 -8.86
CA PHE A 79 -6.57 24.32 -10.10
C PHE A 79 -6.30 25.22 -11.30
N ALA A 80 -7.04 26.32 -11.45
CA ALA A 80 -6.85 27.26 -12.55
C ALA A 80 -5.44 27.90 -12.57
N GLN A 81 -4.83 28.13 -11.40
CA GLN A 81 -3.44 28.60 -11.33
C GLN A 81 -2.42 27.54 -11.78
N LEU A 82 -2.81 26.27 -11.81
CA LEU A 82 -1.93 25.13 -12.07
C LEU A 82 -2.14 24.52 -13.46
N ALA A 83 -3.38 24.50 -13.95
CA ALA A 83 -3.83 23.87 -15.19
C ALA A 83 -3.74 24.80 -16.43
N GLY A 84 -3.18 26.00 -16.27
CA GLY A 84 -2.94 26.92 -17.39
C GLY A 84 -4.20 27.33 -18.16
N ASP A 85 -4.03 27.61 -19.45
CA ASP A 85 -5.10 28.07 -20.34
C ASP A 85 -5.97 26.92 -20.88
N ASP A 86 -5.46 25.68 -20.86
CA ASP A 86 -6.14 24.48 -21.33
C ASP A 86 -7.05 23.83 -20.26
N MET A 87 -7.01 24.31 -19.01
CA MET A 87 -7.85 23.84 -17.90
C MET A 87 -7.72 22.33 -17.64
N GLU A 88 -6.56 21.76 -17.95
CA GLU A 88 -6.23 20.36 -17.76
C GLU A 88 -4.84 20.24 -17.12
N ILE A 89 -4.63 19.25 -16.26
CA ILE A 89 -3.33 18.99 -15.64
C ILE A 89 -2.64 17.84 -16.37
N SER A 90 -1.50 18.12 -16.99
CA SER A 90 -0.63 17.10 -17.57
C SER A 90 0.21 16.39 -16.50
N VAL A 91 0.78 15.23 -16.86
CA VAL A 91 1.70 14.45 -15.99
C VAL A 91 2.85 15.31 -15.45
N ARG A 92 3.38 16.25 -16.25
CA ARG A 92 4.50 17.12 -15.86
C ARG A 92 4.07 18.19 -14.86
N GLU A 93 2.88 18.75 -15.05
CA GLU A 93 2.29 19.71 -14.10
C GLU A 93 1.97 19.01 -12.79
N LEU A 94 1.34 17.83 -12.84
CA LEU A 94 1.09 17.00 -11.66
C LEU A 94 2.38 16.74 -10.88
N GLN A 95 3.45 16.32 -11.56
CA GLN A 95 4.75 16.11 -10.91
C GLN A 95 5.26 17.37 -10.21
N THR A 96 5.17 18.51 -10.89
CA THR A 96 5.62 19.80 -10.35
C THR A 96 4.80 20.20 -9.12
N ILE A 97 3.49 19.97 -9.14
CA ILE A 97 2.57 20.26 -8.04
C ILE A 97 2.90 19.39 -6.83
N LEU A 98 2.96 18.06 -7.03
CA LEU A 98 3.22 17.12 -5.95
C LEU A 98 4.60 17.34 -5.33
N ASN A 99 5.63 17.61 -6.14
CA ASN A 99 6.97 17.91 -5.62
C ASN A 99 7.03 19.24 -4.86
N LYS A 100 6.29 20.27 -5.29
CA LYS A 100 6.16 21.52 -4.52
C LYS A 100 5.50 21.30 -3.16
N VAL A 101 4.53 20.39 -3.07
CA VAL A 101 3.82 20.08 -1.83
C VAL A 101 4.72 19.29 -0.89
N VAL A 102 5.35 18.23 -1.41
CA VAL A 102 6.30 17.39 -0.65
C VAL A 102 7.47 18.19 -0.12
N THR A 103 8.06 19.09 -0.92
CA THR A 103 9.19 19.94 -0.46
C THR A 103 8.81 20.91 0.65
N ARG A 104 7.53 21.28 0.79
CA ARG A 104 7.03 22.05 1.94
C ARG A 104 6.89 21.19 3.20
N HIS A 105 6.67 19.89 3.04
CA HIS A 105 6.55 18.90 4.11
C HIS A 105 7.91 18.27 4.43
N LYS A 106 8.72 18.98 5.22
CA LYS A 106 10.06 18.53 5.65
C LYS A 106 10.08 17.24 6.47
N ASP A 107 8.92 16.77 6.90
CA ASP A 107 8.71 15.48 7.58
C ASP A 107 8.81 14.27 6.63
N LEU A 108 8.72 14.48 5.32
CA LEU A 108 8.82 13.40 4.33
C LEU A 108 10.26 13.25 3.82
N LYS A 109 10.85 12.07 3.94
CA LYS A 109 12.13 11.74 3.29
C LYS A 109 11.89 11.13 1.92
N THR A 110 11.83 11.98 0.90
CA THR A 110 11.68 11.57 -0.49
C THR A 110 12.45 12.52 -1.41
N ASP A 111 12.93 11.98 -2.52
CA ASP A 111 13.49 12.69 -3.66
C ASP A 111 12.42 13.32 -4.57
N GLY A 112 11.15 13.15 -4.21
CA GLY A 112 9.98 13.61 -4.96
C GLY A 112 9.30 12.48 -5.72
N PHE A 113 8.18 12.81 -6.35
CA PHE A 113 7.47 11.92 -7.26
C PHE A 113 8.19 11.85 -8.60
N SER A 114 8.46 10.63 -9.04
CA SER A 114 8.97 10.35 -10.38
C SER A 114 7.89 10.61 -11.44
N MET A 115 8.32 10.81 -12.69
CA MET A 115 7.40 10.92 -13.83
C MET A 115 6.55 9.67 -14.01
N GLU A 116 7.09 8.50 -13.71
CA GLU A 116 6.39 7.22 -13.82
C GLU A 116 5.29 7.10 -12.76
N SER A 117 5.58 7.48 -11.52
CA SER A 117 4.57 7.55 -10.44
C SER A 117 3.43 8.50 -10.82
N CYS A 118 3.75 9.69 -11.35
CA CYS A 118 2.74 10.66 -11.80
C CYS A 118 1.94 10.13 -12.99
N ARG A 119 2.57 9.40 -13.92
CA ARG A 119 1.88 8.81 -15.07
C ARG A 119 0.89 7.73 -14.64
N THR A 120 1.28 6.87 -13.68
CA THR A 120 0.38 5.87 -13.11
C THR A 120 -0.79 6.52 -12.39
N MET A 121 -0.55 7.62 -11.66
CA MET A 121 -1.64 8.39 -11.02
C MET A 121 -2.61 9.01 -12.03
N VAL A 122 -2.12 9.57 -13.13
CA VAL A 122 -2.98 10.10 -14.21
C VAL A 122 -3.78 8.96 -14.82
N ASN A 123 -3.13 7.88 -15.24
CA ASN A 123 -3.81 6.72 -15.84
C ASN A 123 -4.86 6.08 -14.91
N LEU A 124 -4.69 6.17 -13.59
CA LEU A 124 -5.64 5.64 -12.62
C LEU A 124 -6.90 6.50 -12.53
N MET A 125 -6.80 7.81 -12.82
CA MET A 125 -7.86 8.80 -12.61
C MET A 125 -8.52 9.26 -13.92
N ASP A 126 -7.81 9.15 -15.05
CA ASP A 126 -8.22 9.49 -16.40
C ASP A 126 -9.40 8.61 -16.83
N LYS A 127 -10.63 9.07 -16.55
CA LYS A 127 -11.87 8.36 -16.88
C LYS A 127 -12.29 8.63 -18.33
N ASP A 128 -11.84 9.74 -18.91
CA ASP A 128 -12.21 10.19 -20.26
C ASP A 128 -11.20 9.81 -21.35
N GLY A 129 -10.02 9.31 -20.98
CA GLY A 129 -8.96 8.90 -21.89
C GLY A 129 -8.15 10.05 -22.47
N SER A 130 -8.19 11.23 -21.84
CA SER A 130 -7.48 12.44 -22.25
C SER A 130 -5.96 12.36 -22.02
N ALA A 131 -5.50 11.39 -21.22
CA ALA A 131 -4.14 11.31 -20.68
C ALA A 131 -3.72 12.55 -19.86
N ARG A 132 -4.72 13.29 -19.37
CA ARG A 132 -4.62 14.51 -18.57
C ARG A 132 -5.67 14.42 -17.46
N LEU A 133 -5.68 15.39 -16.56
CA LEU A 133 -6.65 15.43 -15.47
C LEU A 133 -7.48 16.71 -15.53
N GLY A 134 -8.79 16.53 -15.69
CA GLY A 134 -9.77 17.58 -15.45
C GLY A 134 -9.88 17.92 -13.97
N ILE A 135 -10.65 18.97 -13.65
CA ILE A 135 -10.78 19.45 -12.27
C ILE A 135 -11.39 18.40 -11.32
N VAL A 136 -12.39 17.65 -11.79
CA VAL A 136 -13.05 16.59 -11.01
C VAL A 136 -12.09 15.44 -10.74
N GLU A 137 -11.38 14.97 -11.76
CA GLU A 137 -10.42 13.88 -11.65
C GLU A 137 -9.25 14.27 -10.73
N PHE A 138 -8.77 15.52 -10.86
CA PHE A 138 -7.73 16.04 -10.00
C PHE A 138 -8.19 16.17 -8.54
N GLN A 139 -9.44 16.56 -8.28
CA GLN A 139 -10.02 16.61 -6.93
C GLN A 139 -10.05 15.22 -6.28
N ILE A 140 -10.52 14.20 -7.01
CA ILE A 140 -10.55 12.81 -6.52
C ILE A 140 -9.12 12.33 -6.23
N LEU A 141 -8.18 12.58 -7.15
CA LEU A 141 -6.77 12.22 -6.95
C LEU A 141 -6.20 12.91 -5.71
N TRP A 142 -6.49 14.19 -5.53
CA TRP A 142 -6.00 14.97 -4.41
C TRP A 142 -6.54 14.47 -3.07
N ASN A 143 -7.82 14.10 -3.00
CA ASN A 143 -8.41 13.45 -1.82
C ASN A 143 -7.72 12.12 -1.50
N LYS A 144 -7.49 11.27 -2.52
CA LYS A 144 -6.76 10.01 -2.34
C LYS A 144 -5.34 10.25 -1.82
N ILE A 145 -4.60 11.21 -2.38
CA ILE A 145 -3.25 11.55 -1.91
C ILE A 145 -3.25 12.06 -0.47
N ARG A 146 -4.25 12.87 -0.08
CA ARG A 146 -4.39 13.34 1.30
C ARG A 146 -4.68 12.18 2.26
N ASN A 147 -5.57 11.27 1.90
CA ASN A 147 -5.88 10.09 2.71
C ASN A 147 -4.64 9.19 2.87
N LEU A 148 -3.90 8.93 1.78
CA LEU A 148 -2.64 8.19 1.82
C LEU A 148 -1.59 8.88 2.70
N LEU A 149 -1.51 10.22 2.67
CA LEU A 149 -0.59 10.97 3.54
C LEU A 149 -0.97 10.87 5.02
N VAL A 150 -2.27 10.86 5.34
CA VAL A 150 -2.76 10.66 6.71
C VAL A 150 -2.40 9.27 7.20
N ILE A 151 -2.65 8.24 6.40
CA ILE A 151 -2.28 6.85 6.70
C ILE A 151 -0.76 6.76 6.90
N PHE A 152 0.04 7.28 5.96
CA PHE A 152 1.50 7.30 6.07
C PHE A 152 1.97 7.87 7.41
N ARG A 153 1.43 9.01 7.84
CA ARG A 153 1.79 9.63 9.12
C ARG A 153 1.33 8.85 10.35
N GLN A 154 0.26 8.07 10.26
CA GLN A 154 -0.15 7.18 11.35
C GLN A 154 0.83 6.03 11.53
N PHE A 155 1.42 5.54 10.43
CA PHE A 155 2.36 4.41 10.45
C PHE A 155 3.83 4.84 10.64
N ASP A 156 4.21 6.07 10.29
CA ASP A 156 5.53 6.69 10.56
C ASP A 156 5.69 7.15 12.03
N LEU A 157 5.52 6.22 12.97
CA LEU A 157 5.58 6.50 14.42
C LEU A 157 6.95 7.00 14.89
N ASP A 158 8.01 6.63 14.17
CA ASP A 158 9.38 7.07 14.46
C ASP A 158 9.73 8.40 13.76
N LYS A 159 8.80 8.96 12.98
CA LYS A 159 9.00 10.18 12.16
C LYS A 159 10.26 10.07 11.31
N SER A 160 10.61 8.85 10.92
CA SER A 160 11.80 8.59 10.14
C SER A 160 11.62 9.09 8.70
N GLY A 161 10.37 9.32 8.28
CA GLY A 161 10.01 9.68 6.92
C GLY A 161 10.04 8.46 5.98
N ALA A 162 10.08 7.24 6.51
CA ALA A 162 10.09 5.99 5.76
C ALA A 162 9.28 4.90 6.49
N MET A 163 8.50 4.09 5.77
CA MET A 163 7.81 2.95 6.36
C MET A 163 8.73 1.73 6.43
N SER A 164 8.70 1.01 7.56
CA SER A 164 9.40 -0.26 7.72
C SER A 164 8.68 -1.36 6.94
N SER A 165 9.42 -2.18 6.18
CA SER A 165 8.87 -3.29 5.38
C SER A 165 8.07 -4.31 6.20
N TYR A 166 8.34 -4.46 7.50
CA TYR A 166 7.55 -5.31 8.40
C TYR A 166 6.15 -4.77 8.74
N ARG A 167 5.83 -3.54 8.34
CA ARG A 167 4.57 -2.84 8.64
C ARG A 167 3.83 -2.38 7.38
N CYS A 168 4.37 -2.67 6.20
CA CYS A 168 3.69 -2.46 4.92
C CYS A 168 2.88 -3.70 4.55
#